data_AF-A0A5C2HCX4-F1
#
_entry.id   AF-A0A5C2HCX4-F1
#
_cell.length_a   1.000
_cell.length_b   1.000
_cell.length_c   1.000
_cell.angle_alpha   90.00
_cell.angle_beta   90.00
_cell.angle_gamma   90.00
#
_symmetry.space_group_name_H-M   'P 1'
#
loop_
_entity.id
_entity.type
_entity.pdbx_description
1 polymer ?
#
loop_
_entity_poly.entity_id
_entity_poly.type
_entity_poly.pdbx_seq_one_letter_code
_entity_poly.pdbx_strand_id
1 'polypeptide(L)'
;MNKELISLVNAFLFSILVAFSPLSFLFLIPLSIILFVQKEHLLKIFRKLVFLNFFIVVLVLFVFFQDKTEALELFFRTNMILLFNISIFYKSKGYDIVRALDALKVPSKLVSVFYFTLTLIDYLMLDFKKAKDSLKARGFNANTSMFTYQTYGNVFAMIFIKALKKSEDMKYSMNARGFENRIYFLNSYKIDLHEKILLGVIVLILLKVVYELFS
;
A
#
# COMPACT_ATOMS: atom_id res chain seq x y z
N MET A 1 -9.30 -17.97 8.66
CA MET A 1 -9.18 -16.60 8.10
C MET A 1 -7.73 -16.18 8.21
N ASN A 2 -7.11 -15.72 7.13
CA ASN A 2 -5.72 -15.25 7.17
C ASN A 2 -5.66 -13.87 7.84
N LYS A 3 -4.59 -13.61 8.58
CA LYS A 3 -4.30 -12.32 9.21
C LYS A 3 -4.34 -11.17 8.17
N GLU A 4 -3.72 -11.43 7.03
CA GLU A 4 -3.59 -10.48 5.93
C GLU A 4 -4.96 -10.13 5.32
N LEU A 5 -5.88 -11.10 5.24
CA LEU A 5 -7.25 -10.87 4.76
C LEU A 5 -8.00 -9.91 5.70
N ILE A 6 -7.95 -10.15 7.01
CA ILE A 6 -8.66 -9.31 7.98
C ILE A 6 -8.13 -7.88 7.95
N SER A 7 -6.80 -7.74 7.87
CA SER A 7 -6.16 -6.45 7.72
C SER A 7 -6.61 -5.70 6.45
N LEU A 8 -6.70 -6.39 5.30
CA LEU A 8 -7.16 -5.78 4.05
C LEU A 8 -8.64 -5.39 4.10
N VAL A 9 -9.49 -6.25 4.67
CA VAL A 9 -10.92 -5.95 4.84
C VAL A 9 -11.12 -4.76 5.77
N ASN A 10 -10.41 -4.71 6.90
CA ASN A 10 -10.48 -3.58 7.84
C ASN A 10 -10.00 -2.28 7.21
N ALA A 11 -8.91 -2.32 6.43
CA ALA A 11 -8.42 -1.17 5.69
C ALA A 11 -9.47 -0.62 4.72
N PHE A 12 -10.11 -1.51 3.94
CA PHE A 12 -11.14 -1.13 2.99
C PHE A 12 -12.39 -0.58 3.68
N LEU A 13 -12.92 -1.30 4.68
CA LEU A 13 -14.12 -0.90 5.43
C LEU A 13 -13.92 0.41 6.19
N PHE A 14 -12.76 0.63 6.81
CA PHE A 14 -12.49 1.89 7.49
C PHE A 14 -12.39 3.06 6.49
N SER A 15 -11.71 2.85 5.36
CA SER A 15 -11.54 3.89 4.34
C SER A 15 -12.86 4.31 3.71
N ILE A 16 -13.73 3.34 3.36
CA ILE A 16 -15.05 3.64 2.79
C ILE A 16 -15.94 4.35 3.82
N LEU A 17 -15.91 3.88 5.07
CA LEU A 17 -16.76 4.44 6.11
C LEU A 17 -16.39 5.89 6.41
N VAL A 18 -15.10 6.20 6.60
CA VAL A 18 -14.64 7.57 6.83
C VAL A 18 -14.82 8.46 5.60
N ALA A 19 -14.76 7.90 4.38
CA ALA A 19 -14.93 8.68 3.15
C ALA A 19 -16.37 9.18 2.93
N PHE A 20 -17.38 8.37 3.25
CA PHE A 20 -18.78 8.66 2.92
C PHE A 20 -19.64 9.16 4.09
N SER A 21 -19.14 9.08 5.33
CA SER A 21 -19.88 9.52 6.51
C SER A 21 -19.43 10.92 6.99
N PRO A 22 -20.32 11.67 7.68
CA PRO A 22 -19.91 12.91 8.32
C PRO A 22 -18.84 12.63 9.37
N LEU A 23 -17.83 13.50 9.47
CA LEU A 23 -16.72 13.30 10.39
C LEU A 23 -17.23 13.29 11.84
N SER A 24 -17.15 12.13 12.49
CA SER A 24 -17.55 11.96 13.89
C SER A 24 -16.39 11.45 14.74
N PHE A 25 -16.41 11.76 16.04
CA PHE A 25 -15.38 11.29 16.99
C PHE A 25 -15.32 9.76 17.11
N LEU A 26 -16.32 9.03 16.63
CA LEU A 26 -16.38 7.56 16.67
C LEU A 26 -15.25 6.91 15.87
N PHE A 27 -14.80 7.53 14.78
CA PHE A 27 -13.74 6.97 13.94
C PHE A 27 -12.39 6.95 14.64
N LEU A 28 -12.20 7.79 15.68
CA LEU A 28 -10.97 7.80 16.48
C LEU A 28 -10.80 6.52 17.30
N ILE A 29 -11.87 5.76 17.55
CA ILE A 29 -11.82 4.52 18.33
C ILE A 29 -11.00 3.44 17.58
N PRO A 30 -11.35 3.02 16.33
CA PRO A 30 -10.50 2.12 15.55
C PRO A 30 -9.06 2.62 15.38
N LEU A 31 -8.90 3.93 15.20
CA LEU A 31 -7.59 4.56 15.00
C LEU A 31 -6.71 4.46 16.26
N SER A 32 -7.28 4.70 17.43
CA SER A 32 -6.55 4.58 18.70
C SER A 32 -6.16 3.13 19.00
N ILE A 33 -7.02 2.16 18.70
CA ILE A 33 -6.72 0.72 18.86
C ILE A 33 -5.52 0.33 18.00
N ILE A 34 -5.50 0.70 16.72
CA ILE A 34 -4.38 0.32 15.83
C ILE A 34 -3.07 1.02 16.23
N LEU A 35 -3.13 2.29 16.66
CA LEU A 35 -1.96 3.01 17.15
C LEU A 35 -1.44 2.42 18.46
N PHE A 36 -2.32 1.92 19.33
CA PHE A 36 -1.94 1.24 20.57
C PHE A 36 -1.19 -0.07 20.29
N VAL A 37 -1.63 -0.85 19.30
CA VAL A 37 -0.94 -2.08 18.88
C VAL A 37 0.46 -1.76 18.32
N GLN A 38 0.60 -0.60 17.68
CA GLN A 38 1.79 -0.22 16.92
C GLN A 38 2.69 0.82 17.64
N LYS A 39 2.57 0.93 18.96
CA LYS A 39 3.26 1.93 19.81
C LYS A 39 4.76 2.06 19.55
N GLU A 40 5.45 0.94 19.36
CA GLU A 40 6.91 0.90 19.14
C GLU A 40 7.36 1.58 17.84
N HIS A 41 6.44 1.82 16.90
CA HIS A 41 6.75 2.35 15.58
C HIS A 41 6.04 3.67 15.26
N LEU A 42 5.42 4.32 16.26
CA LEU A 42 4.65 5.55 16.07
C LEU A 42 5.44 6.65 15.36
N LEU A 43 6.69 6.89 15.76
CA LEU A 43 7.54 7.90 15.12
C LEU A 43 7.80 7.62 13.64
N LYS A 44 7.97 6.34 13.27
CA LYS A 44 8.20 5.95 11.87
C LYS A 44 6.92 6.08 11.05
N ILE A 45 5.76 5.78 11.63
CA ILE A 45 4.45 5.97 11.01
C ILE A 45 4.18 7.46 10.80
N PHE A 46 4.40 8.28 11.83
CA PHE A 46 4.15 9.72 11.74
C PHE A 46 5.09 10.41 10.75
N ARG A 47 6.35 10.00 10.67
CA ARG A 47 7.27 10.48 9.62
C ARG A 47 6.79 10.14 8.21
N LYS A 48 6.24 8.95 7.99
CA LYS A 48 5.61 8.61 6.71
C LYS A 48 4.39 9.48 6.43
N LEU A 49 3.54 9.70 7.43
CA LEU A 49 2.36 10.57 7.29
C LEU A 49 2.74 12.00 6.88
N VAL A 50 3.74 12.59 7.54
CA VAL A 50 4.23 13.94 7.20
C VAL A 50 4.74 14.00 5.75
N PHE A 51 5.42 12.96 5.28
CA PHE A 51 5.86 12.89 3.88
C PHE A 51 4.69 12.81 2.89
N LEU A 52 3.64 12.04 3.21
CA LEU A 52 2.43 11.95 2.37
C LEU A 52 1.58 13.23 2.41
N ASN A 53 1.65 14.00 3.50
CA ASN A 53 0.88 15.23 3.66
C ASN A 53 1.30 16.36 2.73
N PHE A 54 2.43 16.27 2.04
CA PHE A 54 2.86 17.30 1.08
C PHE A 54 1.78 17.59 0.02
N PHE A 55 1.20 16.55 -0.56
CA PHE A 55 0.14 16.71 -1.58
C PHE A 55 -1.21 17.13 -0.97
N ILE A 56 -1.53 16.62 0.23
CA ILE A 56 -2.80 16.92 0.90
C ILE A 56 -2.88 18.39 1.31
N VAL A 57 -1.77 18.97 1.78
CA VAL A 57 -1.72 20.40 2.12
C VAL A 57 -2.04 21.27 0.91
N VAL A 58 -1.55 20.90 -0.28
CA VAL A 58 -1.87 21.61 -1.52
C VAL A 58 -3.37 21.53 -1.84
N LEU A 59 -3.98 20.34 -1.73
CA LEU A 59 -5.43 20.17 -1.93
C LEU A 59 -6.26 20.95 -0.93
N VAL A 60 -5.91 20.88 0.35
CA VAL A 60 -6.62 21.58 1.43
C VAL A 60 -6.51 23.09 1.25
N LEU A 61 -5.35 23.60 0.83
CA LEU A 61 -5.17 25.02 0.55
C LEU A 61 -6.03 25.47 -0.65
N PHE A 62 -6.16 24.64 -1.68
CA PHE A 62 -7.05 24.91 -2.80
C PHE A 62 -8.52 24.99 -2.36
N VAL A 63 -9.00 24.01 -1.58
CA VAL A 63 -10.37 23.98 -1.07
C VAL A 63 -10.63 25.10 -0.04
N PHE A 64 -9.61 25.49 0.73
CA PHE A 64 -9.73 26.55 1.75
C PHE A 64 -10.12 27.90 1.15
N PHE A 65 -9.75 28.18 -0.10
CA PHE A 65 -10.19 29.39 -0.80
C PHE A 65 -11.66 29.37 -1.20
N GLN A 66 -12.25 28.18 -1.33
CA GLN A 66 -13.67 27.99 -1.61
C GLN A 66 -14.47 27.94 -0.31
N ASP A 67 -14.21 26.96 0.56
CA ASP A 67 -14.94 26.72 1.80
C ASP A 67 -14.01 26.26 2.94
N LYS A 68 -13.98 27.03 4.02
CA LYS A 68 -13.07 26.77 5.16
C LYS A 68 -13.43 25.51 5.94
N THR A 69 -14.72 25.26 6.11
CA THR A 69 -15.23 24.10 6.87
C THR A 69 -14.92 22.79 6.14
N GLU A 70 -15.20 22.74 4.84
CA GLU A 70 -14.92 21.57 4.00
C GLU A 70 -13.41 21.31 3.90
N ALA A 71 -12.58 22.35 3.81
CA ALA A 71 -11.13 22.21 3.81
C ALA A 71 -10.59 21.55 5.08
N LEU A 72 -11.10 21.95 6.25
CA LEU A 72 -10.73 21.33 7.52
C LEU A 72 -11.20 19.88 7.60
N GLU A 73 -12.43 19.61 7.17
CA GLU A 73 -12.97 18.26 7.16
C GLU A 73 -12.16 17.33 6.24
N LEU A 74 -11.83 17.79 5.04
CA LEU A 74 -10.96 17.08 4.10
C LEU A 74 -9.61 16.75 4.75
N PHE A 75 -8.97 17.74 5.39
CA PHE A 75 -7.68 17.55 6.05
C PHE A 75 -7.73 16.42 7.09
N PHE A 76 -8.71 16.45 8.00
CA PHE A 76 -8.83 15.43 9.05
C PHE A 76 -9.22 14.07 8.47
N ARG A 77 -10.17 14.03 7.53
CA ARG A 77 -10.67 12.80 6.90
C ARG A 77 -9.54 12.07 6.17
N THR A 78 -8.78 12.78 5.33
CA THR A 78 -7.68 12.16 4.58
C THR A 78 -6.54 11.72 5.52
N ASN A 79 -6.17 12.54 6.52
CA ASN A 79 -5.14 12.15 7.48
C ASN A 79 -5.54 10.91 8.29
N MET A 80 -6.81 10.80 8.67
CA MET A 80 -7.34 9.64 9.38
C MET A 80 -7.26 8.36 8.54
N ILE A 81 -7.71 8.41 7.28
CA ILE A 81 -7.64 7.27 6.35
C ILE A 81 -6.18 6.86 6.15
N LEU A 82 -5.28 7.82 5.89
CA LEU A 82 -3.87 7.54 5.68
C LEU A 82 -3.21 6.94 6.92
N LEU A 83 -3.43 7.53 8.10
CA LEU A 83 -2.82 7.07 9.34
C LEU A 83 -3.25 5.64 9.66
N PHE A 84 -4.52 5.31 9.46
CA PHE A 84 -5.04 3.95 9.65
C PHE A 84 -4.39 2.95 8.68
N ASN A 85 -4.38 3.25 7.38
CA ASN A 85 -3.82 2.38 6.35
C ASN A 85 -2.31 2.18 6.51
N ILE A 86 -1.55 3.23 6.84
CA ILE A 86 -0.12 3.10 7.10
C ILE A 86 0.14 2.25 8.34
N SER A 87 -0.68 2.41 9.38
CA SER A 87 -0.51 1.68 10.64
C SER A 87 -0.80 0.19 10.49
N ILE A 88 -1.90 -0.17 9.80
CA ILE A 88 -2.30 -1.57 9.64
C ILE A 88 -1.31 -2.37 8.77
N PHE A 89 -0.76 -1.75 7.72
CA PHE A 89 0.21 -2.39 6.83
C PHE A 89 1.67 -2.13 7.19
N TYR A 90 1.96 -1.51 8.34
CA TYR A 90 3.33 -1.09 8.65
C TYR A 90 4.34 -2.25 8.70
N LYS A 91 3.92 -3.41 9.25
CA LYS A 91 4.75 -4.62 9.36
C LYS A 91 4.62 -5.56 8.16
N SER A 92 3.68 -5.28 7.25
CA SER A 92 3.37 -6.14 6.10
C SER A 92 4.34 -5.90 4.95
N LYS A 93 4.71 -6.97 4.26
CA LYS A 93 5.42 -6.97 2.97
C LYS A 93 4.41 -6.91 1.83
N GLY A 94 4.83 -6.49 0.63
CA GLY A 94 3.95 -6.48 -0.54
C GLY A 94 3.26 -7.83 -0.82
N TYR A 95 3.97 -8.94 -0.58
CA TYR A 95 3.45 -10.30 -0.72
C TYR A 95 2.30 -10.65 0.24
N ASP A 96 2.21 -9.99 1.41
CA ASP A 96 1.09 -10.17 2.35
C ASP A 96 -0.23 -9.71 1.73
N ILE A 97 -0.19 -8.60 0.97
CA ILE A 97 -1.37 -8.07 0.27
C ILE A 97 -1.82 -9.05 -0.82
N VAL A 98 -0.88 -9.67 -1.54
CA VAL A 98 -1.21 -10.69 -2.55
C VAL A 98 -1.86 -11.93 -1.90
N ARG A 99 -1.36 -12.36 -0.73
CA ARG A 99 -2.01 -13.43 0.06
C ARG A 99 -3.42 -13.05 0.50
N ALA A 100 -3.63 -11.79 0.89
CA ALA A 100 -4.96 -11.29 1.25
C ALA A 100 -5.92 -11.34 0.05
N LEU A 101 -5.46 -11.00 -1.16
CA LEU A 101 -6.25 -11.08 -2.39
C LEU A 101 -6.62 -12.53 -2.75
N ASP A 102 -5.70 -13.47 -2.61
CA ASP A 102 -5.97 -14.91 -2.81
C ASP A 102 -7.04 -15.40 -1.82
N ALA A 103 -6.91 -15.02 -0.55
CA ALA A 103 -7.87 -15.38 0.49
C ALA A 103 -9.25 -14.74 0.27
N LEU A 104 -9.31 -13.58 -0.41
CA LEU A 104 -10.56 -12.90 -0.79
C LEU A 104 -11.23 -13.54 -2.03
N LYS A 105 -10.66 -14.63 -2.56
CA LYS A 105 -11.14 -15.35 -3.76
C LYS A 105 -11.14 -14.50 -5.03
N VAL A 106 -10.22 -13.53 -5.13
CA VAL A 106 -9.93 -12.83 -6.39
C VAL A 106 -9.47 -13.87 -7.44
N PRO A 107 -9.79 -13.71 -8.74
CA PRO A 107 -9.36 -14.65 -9.76
C PRO A 107 -7.86 -14.96 -9.69
N SER A 108 -7.51 -16.25 -9.68
CA SER A 108 -6.14 -16.75 -9.50
C SER A 108 -5.14 -16.16 -10.50
N LYS A 109 -5.60 -15.85 -11.72
CA LYS A 109 -4.82 -15.18 -12.75
C LYS A 109 -4.37 -13.78 -12.31
N LEU A 110 -5.26 -12.99 -11.70
CA LEU A 110 -4.92 -11.65 -11.20
C LEU A 110 -3.95 -11.74 -10.03
N VAL A 111 -4.21 -12.63 -9.07
CA VAL A 111 -3.32 -12.89 -7.93
C VAL A 111 -1.91 -13.25 -8.42
N SER A 112 -1.82 -14.12 -9.42
CA SER A 112 -0.56 -14.54 -10.02
C SER A 112 0.17 -13.38 -10.72
N VAL A 113 -0.56 -12.55 -11.46
CA VAL A 113 0.01 -11.34 -12.08
C VAL A 113 0.60 -10.42 -11.01
N PHE A 114 -0.15 -10.10 -9.95
CA PHE A 114 0.36 -9.25 -8.86
C PHE A 114 1.60 -9.85 -8.18
N TYR A 115 1.59 -11.16 -7.89
CA TYR A 115 2.74 -11.84 -7.32
C TYR A 115 3.99 -11.69 -8.18
N PHE A 116 3.86 -11.98 -9.47
CA PHE A 116 4.96 -11.91 -10.42
C PHE A 116 5.43 -10.48 -10.64
N THR A 117 4.53 -9.49 -10.64
CA THR A 117 4.89 -8.07 -10.68
C THR A 117 5.77 -7.71 -9.48
N LEU A 118 5.41 -8.12 -8.26
CA LEU A 118 6.24 -7.86 -7.07
C LEU A 118 7.61 -8.54 -7.18
N THR A 119 7.65 -9.79 -7.65
CA THR A 119 8.90 -10.51 -7.88
C THR A 119 9.79 -9.81 -8.91
N LEU A 120 9.22 -9.33 -10.02
CA LEU A 120 9.95 -8.56 -11.04
C LEU A 120 10.44 -7.21 -10.49
N ILE A 121 9.65 -6.51 -9.68
CA ILE A 121 10.08 -5.25 -9.02
C ILE A 121 11.32 -5.50 -8.16
N ASP A 122 11.30 -6.54 -7.31
CA ASP A 122 12.44 -6.87 -6.43
C ASP A 122 13.70 -7.16 -7.26
N TYR A 123 13.54 -7.92 -8.35
CA TYR A 123 14.61 -8.21 -9.28
C TYR A 123 15.16 -6.96 -9.98
N LEU A 124 14.30 -6.08 -10.46
CA LEU A 124 14.70 -4.86 -11.17
C LEU A 124 15.32 -3.83 -10.24
N MET A 125 14.90 -3.77 -8.97
CA MET A 125 15.55 -2.93 -7.96
C MET A 125 17.02 -3.32 -7.75
N LEU A 126 17.32 -4.63 -7.76
CA LEU A 126 18.71 -5.10 -7.66
C LEU A 126 19.52 -4.69 -8.89
N ASP A 127 18.95 -4.83 -10.09
CA ASP A 127 19.62 -4.44 -11.33
C ASP A 127 19.81 -2.92 -11.44
N PHE A 128 18.83 -2.13 -10.98
CA PHE A 128 18.94 -0.68 -10.87
C PHE A 128 20.05 -0.27 -9.89
N LYS A 129 20.13 -0.93 -8.72
CA LYS A 129 21.20 -0.68 -7.75
C LYS A 129 22.58 -0.96 -8.35
N LYS A 130 22.75 -2.09 -9.04
CA LYS A 130 24.00 -2.44 -9.73
C LYS A 130 24.37 -1.42 -10.81
N ALA A 131 23.40 -0.96 -11.60
CA ALA A 131 23.64 0.07 -12.60
C ALA A 131 24.09 1.39 -11.96
N LYS A 132 23.45 1.81 -10.86
CA LYS A 132 23.83 2.99 -10.09
C LYS A 132 25.25 2.86 -9.52
N ASP A 133 25.59 1.71 -8.97
CA ASP A 133 26.91 1.46 -8.39
C ASP A 133 28.00 1.44 -9.47
N SER A 134 27.70 0.89 -10.67
CA SER A 134 28.61 0.95 -11.82
C SER A 134 28.86 2.38 -12.31
N LEU A 135 27.83 3.23 -12.36
CA LEU A 135 27.99 4.65 -12.70
C LEU A 135 28.87 5.37 -11.67
N LYS A 136 28.63 5.13 -10.37
CA LYS A 136 29.45 5.71 -9.30
C LYS A 136 30.91 5.29 -9.42
N ALA A 137 31.19 4.03 -9.72
CA ALA A 137 32.56 3.52 -9.92
C ALA A 137 33.27 4.20 -11.11
N ARG A 138 32.53 4.67 -12.11
CA ARG A 138 33.05 5.44 -13.26
C ARG A 138 33.19 6.94 -12.97
N GLY A 139 32.97 7.39 -11.74
CA GLY A 139 33.05 8.81 -11.37
C GLY A 139 31.85 9.65 -11.82
N PHE A 140 30.73 9.02 -12.19
CA PHE A 140 29.54 9.76 -12.60
C PHE A 140 28.94 10.54 -11.42
N ASN A 141 28.74 11.84 -11.60
CA ASN A 141 28.07 12.71 -10.64
C ASN A 141 26.74 13.23 -11.20
N ALA A 142 25.68 13.15 -10.38
CA ALA A 142 24.33 13.50 -10.80
C ALA A 142 24.11 15.02 -10.72
N ASN A 143 24.15 15.70 -11.87
CA ASN A 143 23.91 17.13 -12.01
C ASN A 143 22.67 17.41 -12.90
N THR A 144 22.23 18.65 -13.03
CA THR A 144 21.12 19.05 -13.93
C THR A 144 21.56 19.20 -15.40
N SER A 145 22.63 18.53 -15.81
CA SER A 145 23.18 18.64 -17.17
C SER A 145 22.45 17.72 -18.16
N MET A 146 22.44 18.07 -19.45
CA MET A 146 21.88 17.22 -20.50
C MET A 146 22.54 15.83 -20.54
N PHE A 147 23.86 15.77 -20.29
CA PHE A 147 24.61 14.50 -20.20
C PHE A 147 24.10 13.60 -19.08
N THR A 148 23.73 14.19 -17.93
CA THR A 148 23.14 13.44 -16.81
C THR A 148 21.80 12.82 -17.19
N TYR A 149 20.93 13.58 -17.87
CA TYR A 149 19.64 13.05 -18.37
C TYR A 149 19.83 11.94 -19.42
N GLN A 150 20.76 12.11 -20.36
CA GLN A 150 21.10 11.07 -21.34
C GLN A 150 21.60 9.80 -20.65
N THR A 151 22.45 9.94 -19.63
CA THR A 151 22.96 8.79 -18.85
C THR A 151 21.84 8.06 -18.12
N TYR A 152 20.92 8.78 -17.49
CA TYR A 152 19.74 8.17 -16.87
C TYR A 152 18.82 7.50 -17.90
N GLY A 153 18.63 8.11 -19.07
CA GLY A 153 17.90 7.50 -20.19
C GLY A 153 18.51 6.17 -20.63
N ASN A 154 19.85 6.10 -20.75
CA ASN A 154 20.56 4.87 -21.10
C ASN A 154 20.40 3.78 -20.04
N VAL A 155 20.47 4.14 -18.75
CA VAL A 155 20.22 3.19 -17.65
C VAL A 155 18.78 2.68 -17.70
N PHE A 156 17.82 3.57 -17.91
CA PHE A 156 16.41 3.21 -18.00
C PHE A 156 16.15 2.25 -19.17
N ALA A 157 16.68 2.55 -20.35
CA ALA A 157 16.58 1.69 -21.53
C ALA A 157 17.17 0.31 -21.26
N MET A 158 18.35 0.24 -20.63
CA MET A 158 18.99 -1.02 -20.27
C MET A 158 18.14 -1.86 -19.30
N ILE A 159 17.55 -1.22 -18.28
CA ILE A 159 16.69 -1.90 -17.29
C ILE A 159 15.40 -2.39 -17.94
N PHE A 160 14.82 -1.60 -18.84
CA PHE A 160 13.62 -1.98 -19.57
C PHE A 160 13.83 -3.23 -20.44
N ILE A 161 14.94 -3.28 -21.20
CA ILE A 161 15.31 -4.46 -21.98
C ILE A 161 15.48 -5.70 -21.08
N LYS A 162 16.15 -5.53 -19.93
CA LYS A 162 16.31 -6.61 -18.94
C LYS A 162 14.98 -7.07 -18.35
N ALA A 163 14.05 -6.15 -18.09
CA ALA A 163 12.72 -6.48 -17.57
C ALA A 163 11.95 -7.39 -18.53
N LEU A 164 11.96 -7.05 -19.83
CA LEU A 164 11.35 -7.87 -20.87
C LEU A 164 11.97 -9.26 -20.91
N LYS A 165 13.31 -9.34 -20.98
CA LYS A 165 14.01 -10.63 -21.04
C LYS A 165 13.73 -11.49 -19.80
N LYS A 166 13.76 -10.90 -18.61
CA LYS A 166 13.52 -11.59 -17.35
C LYS A 166 12.08 -12.07 -17.21
N SER A 167 11.11 -11.30 -17.71
CA SER A 167 9.70 -11.73 -17.76
C SER A 167 9.50 -12.95 -18.66
N GLU A 168 10.22 -13.01 -19.78
CA GLU A 168 10.20 -14.12 -20.73
C GLU A 168 10.85 -15.38 -20.12
N ASP A 169 12.04 -15.22 -19.53
CA ASP A 169 12.75 -16.31 -18.87
C ASP A 169 11.93 -16.89 -17.69
N MET A 170 11.26 -16.01 -16.93
CA MET A 170 10.33 -16.43 -15.87
C MET A 170 9.13 -17.19 -16.43
N LYS A 171 8.54 -16.72 -17.55
CA LYS A 171 7.45 -17.43 -18.24
C LYS A 171 7.88 -18.83 -18.68
N TYR A 172 9.05 -18.97 -19.33
CA TYR A 172 9.57 -20.28 -19.74
C TYR A 172 9.79 -21.21 -18.54
N SER A 173 10.37 -20.69 -17.44
CA SER A 173 10.58 -21.48 -16.22
C SER A 173 9.26 -21.93 -15.59
N MET A 174 8.25 -21.07 -15.53
CA MET A 174 6.93 -21.42 -14.98
C MET A 174 6.20 -22.44 -15.87
N ASN A 175 6.28 -22.30 -17.19
CA ASN A 175 5.73 -23.27 -18.13
C ASN A 175 6.38 -24.65 -17.97
N ALA A 176 7.72 -24.71 -17.83
CA ALA A 176 8.45 -25.95 -17.61
C ALA A 176 8.07 -26.63 -16.27
N ARG A 177 7.59 -25.86 -15.28
CA ARG A 177 7.10 -26.37 -14.00
C ARG A 177 5.62 -26.77 -14.02
N GLY A 178 4.94 -26.67 -15.17
CA GLY A 178 3.52 -27.00 -15.28
C GLY A 178 2.60 -25.97 -14.60
N PHE A 179 2.90 -24.68 -14.71
CA PHE A 179 2.11 -23.63 -14.07
C PHE A 179 0.67 -23.53 -14.62
N GLU A 180 -0.32 -23.80 -13.76
CA GLU A 180 -1.75 -23.77 -14.09
C GLU A 180 -2.43 -22.44 -13.70
N ASN A 181 -1.83 -21.29 -14.04
CA ASN A 181 -2.40 -19.96 -13.76
C ASN A 181 -2.69 -19.66 -12.27
N ARG A 182 -2.10 -20.43 -11.36
CA ARG A 182 -2.31 -20.28 -9.92
C ARG A 182 -1.01 -20.47 -9.15
N ILE A 183 -0.77 -19.54 -8.24
CA ILE A 183 0.32 -19.62 -7.26
C ILE A 183 -0.26 -20.18 -5.96
N TYR A 184 0.46 -21.11 -5.37
CA TYR A 184 0.07 -21.75 -4.12
C TYR A 184 0.85 -21.11 -2.97
N PHE A 185 0.13 -20.51 -2.03
CA PHE A 185 0.71 -19.93 -0.83
C PHE A 185 0.68 -20.93 0.32
N LEU A 186 1.80 -21.04 1.05
CA LEU A 186 1.83 -21.72 2.34
C LEU A 186 1.15 -20.82 3.37
N ASN A 187 -0.12 -21.07 3.66
CA ASN A 187 -0.88 -20.28 4.63
C ASN A 187 -0.65 -20.79 6.05
N SER A 188 -0.14 -19.93 6.92
CA SER A 188 -0.21 -20.11 8.37
C SER A 188 -1.43 -19.37 8.91
N TYR A 189 -2.49 -20.13 9.19
CA TYR A 189 -3.72 -19.58 9.75
C TYR A 189 -3.55 -19.28 11.25
N LYS A 190 -3.04 -18.09 11.58
CA LYS A 190 -3.13 -17.53 12.94
C LYS A 190 -3.75 -16.15 12.88
N ILE A 191 -4.96 -16.03 13.40
CA ILE A 191 -5.66 -14.76 13.54
C ILE A 191 -5.29 -14.19 14.90
N ASP A 192 -4.76 -12.97 14.93
CA ASP A 192 -4.53 -12.26 16.19
C ASP A 192 -5.85 -11.72 16.76
N LEU A 193 -5.98 -11.78 18.09
CA LEU A 193 -7.17 -11.28 18.80
C LEU A 193 -7.45 -9.80 18.47
N HIS A 194 -6.40 -8.99 18.35
CA HIS A 194 -6.48 -7.57 18.05
C HIS A 194 -7.20 -7.28 16.72
N GLU A 195 -6.99 -8.10 15.70
CA GLU A 195 -7.61 -7.89 14.39
C GLU A 195 -9.10 -8.20 14.40
N LYS A 196 -9.52 -9.20 15.19
CA LYS A 196 -10.95 -9.50 15.40
C LYS A 196 -11.66 -8.37 16.14
N ILE A 197 -11.03 -7.83 17.18
CA ILE A 197 -11.56 -6.69 17.94
C ILE A 197 -11.72 -5.49 17.01
N LEU A 198 -10.68 -5.17 16.24
CA LEU A 198 -10.70 -4.07 15.29
C LEU A 198 -11.85 -4.21 14.27
N LEU A 199 -12.02 -5.41 13.70
CA LEU A 199 -13.11 -5.71 12.76
C LEU A 199 -14.48 -5.55 13.42
N GLY A 200 -14.67 -6.07 14.63
CA GLY A 200 -15.92 -5.93 15.38
C GLY A 200 -16.30 -4.47 15.63
N VAL A 201 -15.33 -3.63 16.02
CA VAL A 201 -15.57 -2.20 16.23
C VAL A 201 -15.95 -1.50 14.92
N ILE A 202 -15.24 -1.77 13.82
CA ILE A 202 -15.53 -1.14 12.51
C ILE A 202 -16.93 -1.54 12.03
N VAL A 203 -17.31 -2.81 12.17
CA VAL A 203 -18.64 -3.28 11.79
C VAL A 203 -19.74 -2.64 12.64
N LEU A 204 -19.52 -2.47 13.94
CA LEU A 204 -20.50 -1.80 14.82
C LEU A 204 -20.71 -0.34 14.42
N ILE A 205 -19.62 0.38 14.10
CA ILE A 205 -19.71 1.75 13.60
C ILE A 205 -20.45 1.78 12.25
N LEU A 206 -20.17 0.82 11.36
CA LEU A 206 -20.85 0.72 10.07
C LEU A 206 -22.37 0.55 10.25
N LEU A 207 -22.80 -0.35 11.13
CA LEU A 207 -24.21 -0.55 11.43
C LEU A 207 -24.87 0.71 11.97
N LYS A 208 -24.19 1.46 12.85
CA LYS A 208 -24.69 2.74 13.36
C LYS A 208 -24.86 3.77 12.23
N VAL A 209 -23.85 3.94 11.38
CA VAL A 209 -23.90 4.89 10.26
C VAL A 209 -25.01 4.53 9.28
N VAL A 210 -25.18 3.24 8.97
CA VAL A 210 -26.28 2.76 8.12
C VAL A 210 -27.63 3.07 8.77
N TYR A 211 -27.79 2.81 10.07
CA TYR A 211 -29.03 3.13 10.78
C TYR A 211 -29.36 4.64 10.72
N GLU A 212 -28.37 5.51 10.89
CA GLU A 212 -28.54 6.96 10.81
C GLU A 212 -28.85 7.46 9.40
N LEU A 213 -28.46 6.71 8.36
CA LEU A 213 -28.75 7.05 6.96
C LEU A 213 -30.14 6.60 6.50
N PHE A 214 -30.71 5.58 7.15
CA PHE A 214 -32.04 5.02 6.85
C PHE A 214 -33.14 5.48 7.82
N SER A 215 -32.80 6.20 8.89
CA SER A 215 -33.74 6.84 9.83
C SER A 215 -34.01 8.29 9.45
#